data_AF-A0A2P4X1L0-F1
#
_entry.id   AF-A0A2P4X1L0-F1
#
_cell.length_a   1.000
_cell.length_b   1.000
_cell.length_c   1.000
_cell.angle_alpha   90.00
_cell.angle_beta   90.00
_cell.angle_gamma   90.00
#
_symmetry.space_group_name_H-M   'P 1'
#
loop_
_entity.id
_entity.type
_entity.pdbx_description
1 polymer ?
#
loop_
_entity_poly.entity_id
_entity_poly.type
_entity_poly.pdbx_seq_one_letter_code
_entity_poly.pdbx_strand_id
1 'polypeptide(L)'
;MFTSIRQRALSIRESLDSQVATELPPAKGRGIGIFRRHSSSSKKKLKKDKKRTRKVDKTHSEEWALIHTDLSSLENEKIDISLETAVAVFLNVVESVKQFVTTFSKTDRFVFHLASMRRMYLDLREIGVKLDYVVKVGGIIEEKQEWEKQLQADREKEEEELSTRAAKNALPFARNMMPHEPMEALTLLKFEIDNFKSENSVKHVASMKKVFFSVVRSSNGRVAKIPDWYIPPYAMNYSREKVMAGSVGTSYRGVWVDRKPPDGKKSKEEEEGEQDAKANKVVVKKIFIHADAIEFFRQEVEAWFAMDHSKVLKLYGASHCSRPALLVFEDATNGSLLNYLTCLRKLQAEKHKERQQTEQHWPYRNQWHALWCLFLEAAEGLKYLHVDNKLVHGNLKSDNILVTSDGHVKLTDFGLGMLALQNQAVQDEKFHELGWRAPNCWQDKKLLRRPTFQDDIYSFGLCVLDVLVPEFSSIVLHTSPNVSKRIGDEGFDPLADDVLALIRDESQRNLVKGMCEVKPEDRLTLQQVISQMEELRDVAARGPADSGDCCIL
;
A
#
# COMPACT_ATOMS: atom_id res chain seq x y z
N MET A 1 18.87 0.66 -22.70
CA MET A 1 18.63 2.02 -22.16
C MET A 1 19.30 2.32 -20.80
N PHE A 2 19.10 1.54 -19.73
CA PHE A 2 19.53 1.90 -18.35
C PHE A 2 21.03 2.19 -18.19
N THR A 3 21.90 1.48 -18.92
CA THR A 3 23.36 1.63 -18.82
C THR A 3 23.83 3.07 -19.02
N SER A 4 23.29 3.77 -20.01
CA SER A 4 23.73 5.12 -20.37
C SER A 4 23.36 6.15 -19.29
N ILE A 5 22.13 6.09 -18.77
CA ILE A 5 21.69 6.93 -17.65
C ILE A 5 22.49 6.64 -16.38
N ARG A 6 22.75 5.35 -16.10
CA ARG A 6 23.58 4.95 -14.96
C ARG A 6 25.00 5.50 -15.05
N GLN A 7 25.63 5.42 -16.22
CA GLN A 7 26.98 5.97 -16.45
C GLN A 7 27.01 7.48 -16.21
N ARG A 8 26.02 8.20 -16.73
CA ARG A 8 25.88 9.64 -16.50
C ARG A 8 25.72 9.98 -15.02
N ALA A 9 24.84 9.29 -14.30
CA ALA A 9 24.65 9.48 -12.87
C ALA A 9 25.95 9.23 -12.06
N LEU A 10 26.76 8.24 -12.46
CA LEU A 10 28.06 7.98 -11.83
C LEU A 10 29.07 9.11 -12.09
N SER A 11 29.13 9.65 -13.30
CA SER A 11 30.01 10.77 -13.64
C SER A 11 29.64 12.06 -12.88
N ILE A 12 28.34 12.34 -12.76
CA ILE A 12 27.84 13.48 -11.96
C ILE A 12 28.19 13.29 -10.48
N ARG A 13 28.04 12.07 -9.95
CA ARG A 13 28.46 11.76 -8.57
C ARG A 13 29.93 12.03 -8.34
N GLU A 14 30.81 11.57 -9.23
CA GLU A 14 32.26 11.79 -9.11
C GLU A 14 32.62 13.27 -9.09
N SER A 15 31.89 14.08 -9.88
CA SER A 15 32.04 15.54 -9.90
C SER A 15 31.59 16.19 -8.58
N LEU A 16 30.44 15.77 -8.04
CA LEU A 16 29.95 16.23 -6.74
C LEU A 16 30.89 15.83 -5.59
N ASP A 17 31.33 14.57 -5.55
CA ASP A 17 32.25 14.06 -4.53
C ASP A 17 33.57 14.85 -4.55
N SER A 18 34.05 15.25 -5.73
CA SER A 18 35.25 16.09 -5.90
C SER A 18 35.04 17.52 -5.37
N GLN A 19 33.89 18.14 -5.66
CA GLN A 19 33.54 19.48 -5.17
C GLN A 19 33.38 19.52 -3.63
N VAL A 20 32.72 18.50 -3.06
CA VAL A 20 32.58 18.36 -1.59
C VAL A 20 33.95 18.19 -0.92
N ALA A 21 34.85 17.43 -1.53
CA ALA A 21 36.19 17.23 -1.01
C ALA A 21 37.04 18.53 -1.02
N THR A 22 36.77 19.46 -1.94
CA THR A 22 37.43 20.77 -2.00
C THR A 22 36.88 21.81 -1.01
N GLU A 23 35.62 21.70 -0.58
CA GLU A 23 35.02 22.62 0.42
C GLU A 23 35.33 22.22 1.87
N LEU A 24 35.72 20.97 2.13
CA LEU A 24 36.15 20.53 3.45
C LEU A 24 37.58 21.02 3.74
N PRO A 25 37.83 21.74 4.86
CA PRO A 25 39.19 22.17 5.18
C PRO A 25 40.10 20.95 5.39
N PRO A 26 41.39 21.02 4.99
CA PRO A 26 42.28 19.88 5.11
C PRO A 26 42.38 19.45 6.57
N ALA A 27 41.98 18.20 6.83
CA ALA A 27 42.09 17.60 8.14
C ALA A 27 43.57 17.63 8.57
N LYS A 28 43.90 18.47 9.56
CA LYS A 28 45.21 18.44 10.23
C LYS A 28 45.45 17.01 10.71
N GLY A 29 46.54 16.44 10.21
CA GLY A 29 46.84 15.02 10.28
C GLY A 29 46.69 14.41 11.67
N ARG A 30 46.01 13.26 11.70
CA ARG A 30 46.40 12.14 12.55
C ARG A 30 46.39 10.90 11.68
N GLY A 31 47.59 10.37 11.45
CA GLY A 31 47.77 9.11 10.76
C GLY A 31 46.97 8.02 11.44
N ILE A 32 46.25 7.23 10.64
CA ILE A 32 45.68 5.97 11.11
C ILE A 32 46.25 4.88 10.21
N GLY A 33 47.25 4.20 10.78
CA GLY A 33 47.70 2.91 10.29
C GLY A 33 46.59 1.87 10.45
N ILE A 34 46.35 1.15 9.36
CA ILE A 34 46.28 -0.31 9.25
C ILE A 34 45.38 -1.05 10.27
N PHE A 35 44.32 -1.65 9.72
CA PHE A 35 43.69 -2.92 10.08
C PHE A 35 44.04 -3.51 11.47
N ARG A 36 43.05 -3.54 12.37
CA ARG A 36 42.97 -4.60 13.38
C ARG A 36 41.52 -5.04 13.64
N ARG A 37 41.25 -6.30 13.30
CA ARG A 37 40.10 -7.07 13.81
C ARG A 37 40.21 -7.13 15.34
N HIS A 38 39.11 -6.97 16.06
CA HIS A 38 38.77 -7.84 17.20
C HIS A 38 37.30 -7.73 17.61
N SER A 39 36.85 -8.88 18.08
CA SER A 39 35.53 -9.31 18.53
C SER A 39 35.08 -8.74 19.88
N SER A 40 33.76 -8.81 20.10
CA SER A 40 33.04 -9.02 21.38
C SER A 40 33.43 -8.17 22.61
N SER A 41 32.51 -7.31 23.07
CA SER A 41 31.67 -7.59 24.25
C SER A 41 30.84 -6.37 24.72
N SER A 42 29.59 -6.69 25.09
CA SER A 42 28.82 -6.21 26.25
C SER A 42 28.37 -4.74 26.40
N LYS A 43 27.04 -4.62 26.30
CA LYS A 43 26.15 -4.02 27.31
C LYS A 43 26.48 -2.59 27.76
N LYS A 44 26.33 -1.61 26.85
CA LYS A 44 26.02 -0.21 27.21
C LYS A 44 25.39 0.63 26.07
N LYS A 45 24.81 -0.03 25.05
CA LYS A 45 24.30 0.61 23.82
C LYS A 45 22.77 0.74 23.72
N LEU A 46 21.98 0.38 24.75
CA LEU A 46 20.51 0.30 24.62
C LEU A 46 19.71 1.56 25.01
N LYS A 47 20.35 2.65 25.47
CA LYS A 47 19.65 3.93 25.76
C LYS A 47 19.88 5.03 24.71
N LYS A 48 20.84 4.86 23.79
CA LYS A 48 21.15 5.86 22.75
C LYS A 48 20.40 5.62 21.42
N ASP A 49 19.92 4.40 21.20
CA ASP A 49 19.19 4.06 19.97
C ASP A 49 17.70 4.47 20.00
N LYS A 50 17.06 4.60 21.17
CA LYS A 50 15.66 5.08 21.28
C LYS A 50 15.47 6.58 21.01
N LYS A 51 16.51 7.41 21.19
CA LYS A 51 16.49 8.83 20.80
C LYS A 51 16.85 9.04 19.32
N ARG A 52 17.45 8.04 18.67
CA ARG A 52 17.75 8.06 17.23
C ARG A 52 16.52 7.66 16.41
N THR A 53 15.75 6.66 16.83
CA THR A 53 14.53 6.23 16.12
C THR A 53 13.43 7.30 16.09
N ARG A 54 13.18 8.04 17.18
CA ARG A 54 12.21 9.17 17.17
C ARG A 54 12.65 10.37 16.32
N LYS A 55 13.95 10.52 16.03
CA LYS A 55 14.45 11.55 15.12
C LYS A 55 14.37 11.09 13.66
N VAL A 56 14.55 9.79 13.42
CA VAL A 56 14.45 9.14 12.09
C VAL A 56 13.02 9.17 11.55
N ASP A 57 11.99 9.02 12.39
CA ASP A 57 10.58 9.06 11.92
C ASP A 57 10.10 10.49 11.53
N LYS A 58 10.60 11.54 12.20
CA LYS A 58 10.30 12.93 11.82
C LYS A 58 11.11 13.38 10.61
N THR A 59 12.39 13.00 10.52
CA THR A 59 13.20 13.29 9.33
C THR A 59 12.72 12.52 8.10
N HIS A 60 12.19 11.30 8.26
CA HIS A 60 11.55 10.62 7.14
C HIS A 60 10.30 11.37 6.68
N SER A 61 9.40 11.81 7.56
CA SER A 61 8.20 12.56 7.13
C SER A 61 8.54 13.85 6.36
N GLU A 62 9.64 14.53 6.70
CA GLU A 62 10.12 15.75 6.02
C GLU A 62 10.93 15.43 4.75
N GLU A 63 11.74 14.36 4.75
CA GLU A 63 12.41 13.81 3.55
C GLU A 63 11.38 13.34 2.51
N TRP A 64 10.31 12.66 2.92
CA TRP A 64 9.21 12.21 2.06
C TRP A 64 8.39 13.38 1.47
N ALA A 65 8.36 14.53 2.14
CA ALA A 65 7.75 15.76 1.63
C ALA A 65 8.63 16.41 0.54
N LEU A 66 9.95 16.40 0.71
CA LEU A 66 10.92 16.86 -0.29
C LEU A 66 11.02 15.91 -1.51
N ILE A 67 10.81 14.60 -1.32
CA ILE A 67 10.83 13.57 -2.38
C ILE A 67 9.79 13.83 -3.49
N HIS A 68 8.72 14.57 -3.18
CA HIS A 68 7.61 14.88 -4.11
C HIS A 68 7.44 16.37 -4.36
N THR A 69 8.47 17.18 -4.11
CA THR A 69 8.43 18.59 -4.49
C THR A 69 8.28 18.66 -6.01
N ASP A 70 7.19 19.25 -6.46
CA ASP A 70 6.89 19.42 -7.86
C ASP A 70 7.91 20.40 -8.46
N LEU A 71 8.94 19.86 -9.13
CA LEU A 71 10.05 20.64 -9.69
C LEU A 71 9.57 21.59 -10.80
N SER A 72 8.34 21.41 -11.32
CA SER A 72 7.69 22.36 -12.25
C SER A 72 7.48 23.74 -11.62
N SER A 73 7.32 23.82 -10.29
CA SER A 73 7.17 25.08 -9.56
C SER A 73 8.48 25.88 -9.41
N LEU A 74 9.64 25.27 -9.72
CA LEU A 74 10.96 25.88 -9.58
C LEU A 74 11.50 26.50 -10.89
N GLU A 75 10.74 26.47 -11.98
CA GLU A 75 11.17 27.09 -13.25
C GLU A 75 11.19 28.63 -13.20
N ASN A 76 10.55 29.27 -12.21
CA ASN A 76 10.39 30.72 -12.12
C ASN A 76 11.07 31.41 -10.92
N GLU A 77 11.80 30.68 -10.07
CA GLU A 77 12.56 31.29 -8.95
C GLU A 77 14.06 31.36 -9.23
N LYS A 78 14.74 32.38 -8.68
CA LYS A 78 16.20 32.53 -8.75
C LYS A 78 16.87 31.23 -8.28
N ILE A 79 17.55 30.54 -9.18
CA ILE A 79 18.22 29.28 -8.89
C ILE A 79 19.38 29.55 -7.94
N ASP A 80 19.22 29.12 -6.69
CA ASP A 80 20.27 29.16 -5.69
C ASP A 80 21.30 28.06 -6.00
N ILE A 81 22.46 28.46 -6.54
CA ILE A 81 23.57 27.55 -6.85
C ILE A 81 24.20 27.17 -5.51
N SER A 82 23.84 26.00 -5.00
CA SER A 82 24.33 25.47 -3.73
C SER A 82 24.69 23.99 -3.88
N LEU A 83 25.89 23.64 -3.42
CA LEU A 83 26.35 22.26 -3.38
C LEU A 83 25.44 21.39 -2.51
N GLU A 84 24.89 21.95 -1.42
CA GLU A 84 23.94 21.25 -0.54
C GLU A 84 22.64 20.90 -1.28
N THR A 85 22.10 21.83 -2.06
CA THR A 85 20.93 21.61 -2.91
C THR A 85 21.23 20.56 -3.97
N ALA A 86 22.38 20.64 -4.63
CA ALA A 86 22.80 19.66 -5.64
C ALA A 86 22.88 18.24 -5.07
N VAL A 87 23.47 18.09 -3.88
CA VAL A 87 23.56 16.80 -3.17
C VAL A 87 22.17 16.29 -2.78
N ALA A 88 21.29 17.15 -2.25
CA ALA A 88 19.93 16.76 -1.86
C ALA A 88 19.10 16.27 -3.06
N VAL A 89 19.16 16.99 -4.18
CA VAL A 89 18.50 16.57 -5.45
C VAL A 89 19.13 15.27 -5.97
N PHE A 90 20.45 15.14 -5.92
CA PHE A 90 21.12 13.91 -6.36
C PHE A 90 20.69 12.68 -5.52
N LEU A 91 20.47 12.84 -4.22
CA LEU A 91 19.90 11.77 -3.39
C LEU A 91 18.48 11.37 -3.83
N ASN A 92 17.65 12.32 -4.27
CA ASN A 92 16.35 12.03 -4.89
C ASN A 92 16.50 11.23 -6.19
N VAL A 93 17.48 11.59 -7.03
CA VAL A 93 17.82 10.82 -8.23
C VAL A 93 18.20 9.38 -7.88
N VAL A 94 19.00 9.16 -6.84
CA VAL A 94 19.37 7.81 -6.38
C VAL A 94 18.14 7.00 -5.96
N GLU A 95 17.18 7.61 -5.26
CA GLU A 95 15.93 6.91 -4.92
C GLU A 95 15.08 6.62 -6.16
N SER A 96 15.01 7.55 -7.13
CA SER A 96 14.33 7.33 -8.42
C SER A 96 14.97 6.15 -9.19
N VAL A 97 16.30 6.05 -9.20
CA VAL A 97 17.04 4.92 -9.81
C VAL A 97 16.75 3.61 -9.07
N LYS A 98 16.70 3.63 -7.73
CA LYS A 98 16.39 2.45 -6.91
C LYS A 98 14.96 1.96 -7.15
N GLN A 99 14.01 2.88 -7.30
CA GLN A 99 12.64 2.56 -7.70
C GLN A 99 12.61 1.94 -9.10
N PHE A 100 13.24 2.57 -10.09
CA PHE A 100 13.35 2.05 -11.46
C PHE A 100 13.89 0.61 -11.48
N VAL A 101 15.04 0.36 -10.84
CA VAL A 101 15.65 -0.98 -10.80
C VAL A 101 14.75 -1.99 -10.10
N THR A 102 14.00 -1.57 -9.08
CA THR A 102 13.08 -2.47 -8.37
C THR A 102 11.88 -2.82 -9.25
N THR A 103 11.25 -1.85 -9.90
CA THR A 103 10.09 -2.02 -10.78
C THR A 103 10.44 -2.87 -12.02
N PHE A 104 11.58 -2.61 -12.65
CA PHE A 104 12.01 -3.29 -13.88
C PHE A 104 13.01 -4.43 -13.67
N SER A 105 13.09 -4.95 -12.44
CA SER A 105 13.93 -6.12 -12.11
C SER A 105 13.55 -7.39 -12.87
N LYS A 106 12.30 -7.48 -13.38
CA LYS A 106 11.77 -8.62 -14.14
C LYS A 106 11.95 -8.50 -15.67
N THR A 107 12.80 -7.60 -16.14
CA THR A 107 13.06 -7.40 -17.58
C THR A 107 13.80 -8.57 -18.25
N ASP A 108 14.28 -9.54 -17.46
CA ASP A 108 14.70 -10.86 -17.93
C ASP A 108 13.54 -11.63 -18.58
N ARG A 109 12.30 -11.39 -18.14
CA ARG A 109 11.09 -11.94 -18.74
C ARG A 109 10.74 -11.17 -20.01
N PHE A 110 10.82 -11.86 -21.14
CA PHE A 110 10.64 -11.30 -22.47
C PHE A 110 9.35 -10.47 -22.64
N VAL A 111 8.19 -11.00 -22.24
CA VAL A 111 6.91 -10.28 -22.42
C VAL A 111 6.80 -9.07 -21.49
N PHE A 112 7.27 -9.20 -20.25
CA PHE A 112 7.27 -8.08 -19.31
C PHE A 112 8.13 -6.94 -19.84
N HIS A 113 9.33 -7.25 -20.34
CA HIS A 113 10.20 -6.26 -20.98
C HIS A 113 9.51 -5.62 -22.19
N LEU A 114 9.00 -6.44 -23.10
CA LEU A 114 8.32 -5.95 -24.30
C LEU A 114 7.14 -5.02 -23.98
N ALA A 115 6.32 -5.35 -22.98
CA ALA A 115 5.16 -4.53 -22.59
C ALA A 115 5.49 -3.31 -21.74
N SER A 116 6.67 -3.26 -21.10
CA SER A 116 7.06 -2.19 -20.17
C SER A 116 8.05 -1.18 -20.77
N MET A 117 8.53 -1.42 -21.98
CA MET A 117 9.62 -0.66 -22.60
C MET A 117 9.33 0.85 -22.71
N ARG A 118 8.10 1.24 -23.08
CA ARG A 118 7.69 2.65 -23.11
C ARG A 118 7.80 3.29 -21.72
N ARG A 119 7.24 2.62 -20.69
CA ARG A 119 7.30 3.09 -19.31
C ARG A 119 8.75 3.22 -18.84
N MET A 120 9.60 2.23 -19.15
CA MET A 120 11.04 2.26 -18.84
C MET A 120 11.72 3.48 -19.45
N TYR A 121 11.46 3.76 -20.74
CA TYR A 121 12.02 4.92 -21.42
C TYR A 121 11.61 6.24 -20.75
N LEU A 122 10.33 6.39 -20.40
CA LEU A 122 9.82 7.59 -19.74
C LEU A 122 10.43 7.80 -18.35
N ASP A 123 10.56 6.73 -17.54
CA ASP A 123 11.19 6.82 -16.21
C ASP A 123 12.69 7.16 -16.31
N LEU A 124 13.40 6.60 -17.29
CA LEU A 124 14.80 6.94 -17.54
C LEU A 124 14.98 8.37 -18.03
N ARG A 125 14.06 8.88 -18.85
CA ARG A 125 14.05 10.27 -19.27
C ARG A 125 13.80 11.20 -18.08
N GLU A 126 12.84 10.89 -17.22
CA GLU A 126 12.58 11.68 -16.00
C GLU A 126 13.81 11.72 -15.08
N ILE A 127 14.50 10.59 -14.90
CA ILE A 127 15.77 10.53 -14.18
C ILE A 127 16.83 11.41 -14.83
N GLY A 128 16.93 11.40 -16.17
CA GLY A 128 17.84 12.25 -16.92
C GLY A 128 17.56 13.75 -16.74
N VAL A 129 16.29 14.16 -16.74
CA VAL A 129 15.88 15.55 -16.46
C VAL A 129 16.25 15.97 -15.04
N LYS A 130 16.05 15.08 -14.05
CA LYS A 130 16.50 15.36 -12.67
C LYS A 130 18.02 15.50 -12.57
N LEU A 131 18.78 14.73 -13.35
CA LEU A 131 20.24 14.88 -13.46
C LEU A 131 20.63 16.20 -14.10
N ASP A 132 19.92 16.68 -15.14
CA ASP A 132 20.14 18.01 -15.72
C ASP A 132 19.98 19.10 -14.65
N TYR A 133 18.97 18.96 -13.78
CA TYR A 133 18.78 19.89 -12.67
C TYR A 133 19.96 19.85 -11.69
N VAL A 134 20.46 18.66 -11.31
CA VAL A 134 21.67 18.51 -10.46
C VAL A 134 22.88 19.21 -11.08
N VAL A 135 23.13 18.99 -12.37
CA VAL A 135 24.25 19.62 -13.10
C VAL A 135 24.15 21.15 -13.04
N LYS A 136 22.93 21.67 -13.26
CA LYS A 136 22.64 23.11 -13.21
C LYS A 136 22.86 23.72 -11.84
N VAL A 137 22.30 23.13 -10.78
CA VAL A 137 22.41 23.69 -9.40
C VAL A 137 23.78 23.45 -8.77
N GLY A 138 24.50 22.41 -9.18
CA GLY A 138 25.85 22.10 -8.71
C GLY A 138 26.97 22.78 -9.51
N GLY A 139 26.64 23.59 -10.52
CA GLY A 139 27.63 24.24 -11.38
C GLY A 139 28.60 23.26 -12.06
N ILE A 140 28.13 22.04 -12.36
CA ILE A 140 28.97 20.98 -12.95
C ILE A 140 29.15 21.29 -14.44
N ILE A 141 30.40 21.32 -14.89
CA ILE A 141 30.72 21.47 -16.31
C ILE A 141 30.70 20.06 -16.93
N GLU A 142 29.57 19.70 -17.51
CA GLU A 142 29.44 18.50 -18.34
C GLU A 142 29.79 18.88 -19.80
N GLU A 143 30.50 18.01 -20.53
CA GLU A 143 30.51 18.12 -21.99
C GLU A 143 29.05 18.09 -22.47
N LYS A 144 28.72 18.80 -23.55
CA LYS A 144 27.35 18.91 -24.07
C LYS A 144 26.88 17.54 -24.57
N GLN A 145 26.54 16.66 -23.65
CA GLN A 145 26.20 15.29 -23.90
C GLN A 145 24.72 15.28 -24.24
N GLU A 146 24.39 14.93 -25.48
CA GLU A 146 23.00 14.76 -25.93
C GLU A 146 22.45 13.45 -25.36
N TRP A 147 22.39 13.34 -24.03
CA TRP A 147 21.98 12.14 -23.31
C TRP A 147 20.58 11.68 -23.74
N GLU A 148 19.68 12.61 -24.09
CA GLU A 148 18.36 12.30 -24.64
C GLU A 148 18.46 11.58 -25.99
N LYS A 149 19.37 12.02 -26.88
CA LYS A 149 19.59 11.35 -28.17
C LYS A 149 20.22 9.98 -27.96
N GLN A 150 21.16 9.85 -27.03
CA GLN A 150 21.73 8.54 -26.68
C GLN A 150 20.66 7.60 -26.11
N LEU A 151 19.79 8.09 -25.22
CA LEU A 151 18.69 7.30 -24.66
C LEU A 151 17.70 6.86 -25.75
N GLN A 152 17.40 7.73 -26.71
CA GLN A 152 16.57 7.40 -27.86
C GLN A 152 17.23 6.34 -28.77
N ALA A 153 18.52 6.47 -29.08
CA ALA A 153 19.26 5.46 -29.84
C ALA A 153 19.31 4.11 -29.11
N ASP A 154 19.50 4.13 -27.79
CA ASP A 154 19.46 2.93 -26.96
C ASP A 154 18.09 2.25 -26.97
N ARG A 155 17.01 3.05 -26.94
CA ARG A 155 15.63 2.55 -27.07
C ARG A 155 15.50 1.83 -28.40
N GLU A 156 15.83 2.47 -29.52
CA GLU A 156 15.71 1.92 -30.87
C GLU A 156 16.47 0.59 -31.03
N LYS A 157 17.69 0.52 -30.49
CA LYS A 157 18.48 -0.71 -30.46
C LYS A 157 17.78 -1.83 -29.67
N GLU A 158 17.24 -1.51 -28.50
CA GLU A 158 16.52 -2.46 -27.64
C GLU A 158 15.19 -2.91 -28.32
N GLU A 159 14.50 -2.02 -29.05
CA GLU A 159 13.32 -2.39 -29.85
C GLU A 159 13.68 -3.38 -30.97
N GLU A 160 14.82 -3.20 -31.65
CA GLU A 160 15.31 -4.10 -32.70
C GLU A 160 15.63 -5.50 -32.14
N GLU A 161 16.32 -5.56 -31.01
CA GLU A 161 16.66 -6.82 -30.34
C GLU A 161 15.40 -7.59 -29.93
N LEU A 162 14.43 -6.90 -29.31
CA LEU A 162 13.15 -7.48 -28.92
C LEU A 162 12.31 -7.89 -30.14
N SER A 163 12.31 -7.11 -31.21
CA SER A 163 11.63 -7.42 -32.46
C SER A 163 12.20 -8.68 -33.12
N THR A 164 13.53 -8.79 -33.16
CA THR A 164 14.23 -9.97 -33.68
C THR A 164 13.89 -11.21 -32.85
N ARG A 165 13.85 -11.08 -31.51
CA ARG A 165 13.45 -12.16 -30.60
C ARG A 165 11.99 -12.55 -30.79
N ALA A 166 11.08 -11.58 -30.93
CA ALA A 166 9.67 -11.83 -31.26
C ALA A 166 9.53 -12.57 -32.59
N ALA A 167 10.36 -12.24 -33.58
CA ALA A 167 10.29 -12.86 -34.89
C ALA A 167 10.76 -14.33 -34.89
N LYS A 168 11.87 -14.62 -34.20
CA LYS A 168 12.48 -15.96 -34.17
C LYS A 168 11.80 -16.90 -33.18
N ASN A 169 11.35 -16.41 -32.03
CA ASN A 169 11.03 -17.25 -30.88
C ASN A 169 9.61 -17.13 -30.36
N ALA A 170 8.71 -16.35 -30.96
CA ALA A 170 7.36 -16.16 -30.40
C ALA A 170 6.56 -17.46 -30.24
N LEU A 171 6.69 -18.42 -31.16
CA LEU A 171 5.92 -19.68 -31.10
C LEU A 171 6.52 -20.70 -30.11
N PRO A 172 7.84 -20.99 -30.12
CA PRO A 172 8.46 -21.85 -29.09
C PRO A 172 8.34 -21.26 -27.69
N PHE A 173 8.52 -19.93 -27.55
CA PHE A 173 8.35 -19.22 -26.29
C PHE A 173 6.95 -19.43 -25.72
N ALA A 174 5.92 -19.25 -26.55
CA ALA A 174 4.54 -19.37 -26.09
C ALA A 174 4.08 -20.81 -25.81
N ARG A 175 4.83 -21.83 -26.28
CA ARG A 175 4.60 -23.25 -25.95
C ARG A 175 5.25 -23.67 -24.64
N ASN A 176 6.32 -22.99 -24.24
CA ASN A 176 7.08 -23.30 -23.02
C ASN A 176 6.66 -22.44 -21.82
N MET A 177 5.55 -21.69 -21.94
CA MET A 177 5.00 -20.89 -20.85
C MET A 177 4.43 -21.77 -19.74
N MET A 178 4.64 -21.35 -18.49
CA MET A 178 3.96 -21.92 -17.35
C MET A 178 2.44 -21.66 -17.44
N PRO A 179 1.57 -22.49 -16.84
CA PRO A 179 0.11 -22.37 -17.01
C PRO A 179 -0.52 -20.99 -16.72
N HIS A 180 0.14 -20.16 -15.90
CA HIS A 180 -0.34 -18.82 -15.53
C HIS A 180 0.20 -17.67 -16.40
N GLU A 181 1.30 -17.91 -17.12
CA GLU A 181 2.00 -16.88 -17.90
C GLU A 181 1.24 -16.42 -19.15
N PRO A 182 0.47 -17.26 -19.87
CA PRO A 182 -0.24 -16.82 -21.06
C PRO A 182 -1.22 -15.69 -20.79
N MET A 183 -2.01 -15.79 -19.71
CA MET A 183 -3.00 -14.75 -19.38
C MET A 183 -2.33 -13.45 -18.93
N GLU A 184 -1.26 -13.54 -18.15
CA GLU A 184 -0.43 -12.37 -17.78
C GLU A 184 0.13 -11.69 -19.03
N ALA A 185 0.72 -12.47 -19.93
CA ALA A 185 1.31 -11.99 -21.18
C ALA A 185 0.29 -11.30 -22.09
N LEU A 186 -0.87 -11.93 -22.31
CA LEU A 186 -1.94 -11.39 -23.14
C LEU A 186 -2.49 -10.08 -22.55
N THR A 187 -2.69 -10.03 -21.24
CA THR A 187 -3.24 -8.85 -20.56
C THR A 187 -2.26 -7.67 -20.61
N LEU A 188 -0.97 -7.89 -20.33
CA LEU A 188 0.06 -6.84 -20.39
C LEU A 188 0.20 -6.26 -21.80
N LEU A 189 0.34 -7.14 -22.82
CA LEU A 189 0.54 -6.71 -24.20
C LEU A 189 -0.69 -5.98 -24.72
N LYS A 190 -1.89 -6.51 -24.46
CA LYS A 190 -3.11 -5.88 -24.92
C LYS A 190 -3.37 -4.54 -24.24
N PHE A 191 -3.09 -4.42 -22.95
CA PHE A 191 -3.16 -3.14 -22.24
C PHE A 191 -2.28 -2.07 -22.91
N GLU A 192 -1.01 -2.39 -23.18
CA GLU A 192 -0.08 -1.44 -23.80
C GLU A 192 -0.50 -1.10 -25.24
N ILE A 193 -0.95 -2.09 -26.02
CA ILE A 193 -1.44 -1.90 -27.40
C ILE A 193 -2.69 -1.02 -27.44
N ASP A 194 -3.63 -1.21 -26.51
CA ASP A 194 -4.91 -0.52 -26.53
C ASP A 194 -4.77 0.94 -26.04
N ASN A 195 -3.98 1.18 -24.99
CA ASN A 195 -3.91 2.49 -24.33
C ASN A 195 -2.75 3.37 -24.82
N PHE A 196 -1.67 2.79 -25.34
CA PHE A 196 -0.42 3.51 -25.61
C PHE A 196 0.10 3.32 -27.04
N LYS A 197 -0.79 3.01 -27.98
CA LYS A 197 -0.42 2.79 -29.39
C LYS A 197 0.30 3.99 -30.02
N SER A 198 -0.15 5.21 -29.72
CA SER A 198 0.40 6.46 -30.28
C SER A 198 1.76 6.84 -29.70
N GLU A 199 2.07 6.42 -28.48
CA GLU A 199 3.34 6.70 -27.80
C GLU A 199 4.43 5.66 -28.09
N ASN A 200 4.05 4.54 -28.71
CA ASN A 200 4.95 3.48 -29.12
C ASN A 200 5.31 3.59 -30.60
N SER A 201 6.53 3.18 -30.97
CA SER A 201 6.91 3.11 -32.37
C SER A 201 6.04 2.09 -33.12
N VAL A 202 5.76 2.34 -34.41
CA VAL A 202 4.98 1.43 -35.26
C VAL A 202 5.60 0.02 -35.26
N LYS A 203 6.93 -0.04 -35.28
CA LYS A 203 7.69 -1.28 -35.22
C LYS A 203 7.47 -2.01 -33.90
N HIS A 204 7.59 -1.32 -32.76
CA HIS A 204 7.40 -1.92 -31.45
C HIS A 204 5.97 -2.43 -31.25
N VAL A 205 4.96 -1.67 -31.67
CA VAL A 205 3.55 -2.12 -31.67
C VAL A 205 3.36 -3.37 -32.51
N ALA A 206 3.99 -3.46 -33.68
CA ALA A 206 3.94 -4.66 -34.51
C ALA A 206 4.57 -5.88 -33.83
N SER A 207 5.71 -5.70 -33.14
CA SER A 207 6.36 -6.75 -32.35
C SER A 207 5.47 -7.24 -31.20
N MET A 208 4.85 -6.32 -30.45
CA MET A 208 3.87 -6.66 -29.40
C MET A 208 2.69 -7.46 -29.95
N LYS A 209 2.08 -7.02 -31.06
CA LYS A 209 0.97 -7.75 -31.71
C LYS A 209 1.37 -9.15 -32.16
N LYS A 210 2.58 -9.29 -32.73
CA LYS A 210 3.10 -10.59 -33.17
C LYS A 210 3.21 -11.58 -32.00
N VAL A 211 3.76 -11.14 -30.87
CA VAL A 211 3.84 -11.97 -29.66
C VAL A 211 2.45 -12.27 -29.11
N PHE A 212 1.57 -11.26 -29.01
CA PHE A 212 0.19 -11.42 -28.56
C PHE A 212 -0.55 -12.52 -29.34
N PHE A 213 -0.59 -12.45 -30.67
CA PHE A 213 -1.26 -13.46 -31.49
C PHE A 213 -0.58 -14.83 -31.45
N SER A 214 0.74 -14.89 -31.20
CA SER A 214 1.44 -16.15 -30.97
C SER A 214 0.95 -16.83 -29.70
N VAL A 215 0.83 -16.07 -28.60
CA VAL A 215 0.34 -16.57 -27.31
C VAL A 215 -1.12 -17.00 -27.40
N VAL A 216 -1.99 -16.24 -28.09
CA VAL A 216 -3.39 -16.63 -28.34
C VAL A 216 -3.45 -18.00 -29.03
N ARG A 217 -2.64 -18.20 -30.08
CA ARG A 217 -2.63 -19.44 -30.87
C ARG A 217 -2.10 -20.64 -30.09
N SER A 218 -1.11 -20.46 -29.21
CA SER A 218 -0.49 -21.57 -28.48
C SER A 218 -1.24 -21.97 -27.21
N SER A 219 -1.89 -21.00 -26.54
CA SER A 219 -2.53 -21.22 -25.23
C SER A 219 -4.05 -21.41 -25.32
N ASN A 220 -4.66 -21.13 -26.48
CA ASN A 220 -6.11 -20.98 -26.63
C ASN A 220 -6.73 -19.91 -25.70
N GLY A 221 -5.90 -19.06 -25.09
CA GLY A 221 -6.32 -17.96 -24.23
C GLY A 221 -6.99 -16.83 -25.02
N ARG A 222 -7.93 -16.14 -24.38
CA ARG A 222 -8.66 -15.01 -24.97
C ARG A 222 -8.67 -13.84 -24.00
N VAL A 223 -8.30 -12.66 -24.50
CA VAL A 223 -8.46 -11.37 -23.79
C VAL A 223 -9.17 -10.41 -24.74
N ALA A 224 -10.49 -10.28 -24.56
CA ALA A 224 -11.32 -9.47 -25.46
C ALA A 224 -11.23 -7.97 -25.12
N LYS A 225 -11.42 -7.62 -23.84
CA LYS A 225 -11.31 -6.27 -23.30
C LYS A 225 -10.42 -6.31 -22.06
N ILE A 226 -9.58 -5.29 -21.89
CA ILE A 226 -8.88 -5.08 -20.63
C ILE A 226 -9.85 -4.38 -19.66
N PRO A 227 -10.03 -4.89 -18.43
CA PRO A 227 -10.88 -4.22 -17.46
C PRO A 227 -10.39 -2.80 -17.16
N ASP A 228 -11.33 -1.88 -16.92
CA ASP A 228 -11.01 -0.46 -16.75
C ASP A 228 -10.19 -0.22 -15.47
N TRP A 229 -10.37 -1.07 -14.46
CA TRP A 229 -9.59 -1.12 -13.21
C TRP A 229 -8.20 -1.77 -13.35
N TYR A 230 -7.85 -2.32 -14.51
CA TYR A 230 -6.55 -2.99 -14.66
C TYR A 230 -5.41 -1.98 -14.57
N ILE A 231 -4.47 -2.25 -13.68
CA ILE A 231 -3.21 -1.52 -13.54
C ILE A 231 -2.09 -2.54 -13.78
N PRO A 232 -1.20 -2.37 -14.76
CA PRO A 232 -0.09 -3.31 -14.97
C PRO A 232 0.95 -3.16 -13.83
N PRO A 233 1.64 -4.24 -13.44
CA PRO A 233 2.63 -4.20 -12.36
C PRO A 233 3.75 -3.17 -12.55
N TYR A 234 4.13 -2.90 -13.81
CA TYR A 234 5.16 -1.91 -14.14
C TYR A 234 4.71 -0.45 -14.03
N ALA A 235 3.40 -0.18 -13.88
CA ALA A 235 2.90 1.19 -13.71
C ALA A 235 3.05 1.71 -12.28
N MET A 236 3.42 0.84 -11.32
CA MET A 236 3.52 1.19 -9.90
C MET A 236 4.95 1.17 -9.42
N ASN A 237 5.35 2.20 -8.69
CA ASN A 237 6.61 2.25 -7.95
C ASN A 237 6.27 2.11 -6.46
N TYR A 238 6.62 1.00 -5.82
CA TYR A 238 6.33 0.79 -4.41
C TYR A 238 7.53 0.25 -3.63
N SER A 239 7.58 0.58 -2.35
CA SER A 239 8.68 0.26 -1.45
C SER A 239 8.84 -1.25 -1.24
N ARG A 240 10.05 -1.67 -0.88
CA ARG A 240 10.31 -3.03 -0.37
C ARG A 240 9.94 -3.17 1.11
N GLU A 241 9.77 -2.06 1.81
CA GLU A 241 9.42 -2.02 3.22
C GLU A 241 7.94 -2.39 3.40
N LYS A 242 7.71 -3.36 4.28
CA LYS A 242 6.37 -3.83 4.60
C LYS A 242 5.71 -2.80 5.51
N VAL A 243 4.56 -2.31 5.09
CA VAL A 243 3.74 -1.39 5.91
C VAL A 243 2.87 -2.19 6.86
N MET A 244 2.28 -3.27 6.35
CA MET A 244 1.39 -4.15 7.11
C MET A 244 1.44 -5.56 6.54
N ALA A 245 1.46 -6.57 7.40
CA ALA A 245 1.23 -7.96 7.03
C ALA A 245 -0.12 -8.38 7.62
N GLY A 246 -1.10 -8.65 6.76
CA GLY A 246 -2.42 -9.11 7.15
C GLY A 246 -2.60 -10.60 6.89
N SER A 247 -3.76 -11.13 7.29
CA SER A 247 -4.14 -12.54 7.09
C SER A 247 -4.29 -12.93 5.61
N VAL A 248 -4.57 -11.95 4.73
CA VAL A 248 -4.86 -12.18 3.31
C VAL A 248 -3.73 -11.72 2.37
N GLY A 249 -2.69 -11.05 2.88
CA GLY A 249 -1.62 -10.51 2.04
C GLY A 249 -0.69 -9.52 2.75
N THR A 250 0.31 -9.02 2.02
CA THR A 250 1.26 -8.02 2.52
C THR A 250 1.12 -6.70 1.77
N SER A 251 1.10 -5.59 2.50
CA SER A 251 0.90 -4.25 1.95
C SER A 251 2.19 -3.41 1.98
N TYR A 252 2.38 -2.63 0.93
CA TYR A 252 3.55 -1.79 0.67
C TYR A 252 3.09 -0.39 0.28
N ARG A 253 3.73 0.66 0.79
CA ARG A 253 3.46 2.04 0.32
C ARG A 253 4.18 2.29 -0.99
N GLY A 254 3.56 3.08 -1.86
CA GLY A 254 4.11 3.42 -3.15
C GLY A 254 3.47 4.66 -3.75
N VAL A 255 3.84 4.89 -5.00
CA VAL A 255 3.34 5.96 -5.84
C VAL A 255 2.85 5.32 -7.13
N TRP A 256 1.67 5.76 -7.55
CA TRP A 256 1.09 5.39 -8.83
C TRP A 256 0.72 6.66 -9.59
N VAL A 257 1.18 6.74 -10.83
CA VAL A 257 0.83 7.80 -11.76
C VAL A 257 -0.10 7.19 -12.78
N ASP A 258 -1.35 7.64 -12.81
CA ASP A 258 -2.25 7.21 -13.88
C ASP A 258 -1.82 7.88 -15.17
N ARG A 259 -1.40 7.06 -16.13
CA ARG A 259 -0.96 7.52 -17.44
C ARG A 259 -1.95 7.11 -18.52
N LYS A 260 -3.08 6.48 -18.19
CA LYS A 260 -4.10 6.16 -19.20
C LYS A 260 -4.60 7.47 -19.82
N PRO A 261 -4.65 7.59 -21.15
CA PRO A 261 -5.31 8.73 -21.78
C PRO A 261 -6.78 8.78 -21.31
N PRO A 262 -7.34 9.95 -20.96
CA PRO A 262 -8.76 10.05 -20.67
C PRO A 262 -9.57 9.53 -21.87
N ASP A 263 -10.58 8.69 -21.60
CA ASP A 263 -11.34 7.84 -22.54
C ASP A 263 -11.90 8.58 -23.78
N GLY A 264 -11.09 8.99 -24.76
CA GLY A 264 -11.50 9.55 -26.05
C GLY A 264 -12.48 10.75 -26.03
N LYS A 265 -12.89 11.19 -24.84
CA LYS A 265 -13.72 12.34 -24.54
C LYS A 265 -12.81 13.26 -23.77
N LYS A 266 -12.13 14.12 -24.52
CA LYS A 266 -11.62 15.38 -23.95
C LYS A 266 -12.77 16.00 -23.17
N SER A 267 -12.60 16.15 -21.86
CA SER A 267 -13.44 17.06 -21.12
C SER A 267 -13.24 18.44 -21.76
N LYS A 268 -14.30 19.24 -21.90
CA LYS A 268 -14.23 20.55 -22.56
C LYS A 268 -13.38 21.58 -21.79
N GLU A 269 -12.74 21.18 -20.70
CA GLU A 269 -11.91 22.02 -19.83
C GLU A 269 -10.41 21.79 -20.03
N GLU A 270 -10.00 20.89 -20.93
CA GLU A 270 -8.58 20.49 -21.14
C GLU A 270 -7.94 21.05 -22.43
N GLU A 271 -8.44 22.17 -22.98
CA GLU A 271 -7.79 22.80 -24.15
C GLU A 271 -6.70 23.82 -23.81
N GLU A 272 -6.46 24.12 -22.52
CA GLU A 272 -5.38 25.02 -22.11
C GLU A 272 -4.65 24.46 -20.87
N GLY A 273 -3.63 23.63 -21.12
CA GLY A 273 -2.69 23.16 -20.11
C GLY A 273 -2.39 21.68 -20.24
N GLU A 274 -1.12 21.35 -20.50
CA GLU A 274 -0.56 20.02 -20.31
C GLU A 274 -0.68 19.69 -18.81
N GLN A 275 -1.82 19.12 -18.38
CA GLN A 275 -1.99 18.70 -16.99
C GLN A 275 -1.04 17.54 -16.72
N ASP A 276 0.02 17.81 -15.97
CA ASP A 276 0.92 16.78 -15.47
C ASP A 276 0.13 15.66 -14.78
N ALA A 277 0.44 14.42 -15.15
CA ALA A 277 -0.24 13.25 -14.62
C ALA A 277 -0.11 13.20 -13.08
N LYS A 278 -1.24 13.37 -12.37
CA LYS A 278 -1.27 13.45 -10.91
C LYS A 278 -0.70 12.18 -10.27
N ALA A 279 0.36 12.34 -9.50
CA ALA A 279 0.93 11.25 -8.70
C ALA A 279 0.08 10.97 -7.46
N ASN A 280 -0.41 9.74 -7.33
CA ASN A 280 -1.18 9.29 -6.18
C ASN A 280 -0.30 8.52 -5.21
N LYS A 281 -0.33 8.88 -3.93
CA LYS A 281 0.20 8.02 -2.85
C LYS A 281 -0.75 6.84 -2.68
N VAL A 282 -0.20 5.64 -2.78
CA VAL A 282 -0.98 4.40 -2.81
C VAL A 282 -0.44 3.36 -1.85
N VAL A 283 -1.32 2.43 -1.49
CA VAL A 283 -0.94 1.17 -0.85
C VAL A 283 -1.12 0.03 -1.86
N VAL A 284 -0.02 -0.65 -2.17
CA VAL A 284 0.01 -1.83 -3.03
C VAL A 284 -0.02 -3.08 -2.15
N LYS A 285 -1.08 -3.87 -2.28
CA LYS A 285 -1.23 -5.13 -1.55
C LYS A 285 -0.93 -6.31 -2.45
N LYS A 286 -0.04 -7.18 -1.98
CA LYS A 286 0.34 -8.44 -2.65
C LYS A 286 -0.45 -9.60 -2.08
N ILE A 287 -1.12 -10.32 -2.97
CA ILE A 287 -1.92 -11.50 -2.64
C ILE A 287 -1.50 -12.66 -3.55
N PHE A 288 -1.36 -13.85 -2.98
CA PHE A 288 -1.15 -15.07 -3.75
C PHE A 288 -2.51 -15.70 -4.05
N ILE A 289 -2.78 -15.94 -5.33
CA ILE A 289 -4.06 -16.44 -5.82
C ILE A 289 -3.81 -17.66 -6.70
N HIS A 290 -4.52 -18.74 -6.40
CA HIS A 290 -4.49 -19.95 -7.21
C HIS A 290 -5.12 -19.69 -8.58
N ALA A 291 -4.71 -20.42 -9.62
CA ALA A 291 -5.22 -20.22 -10.97
C ALA A 291 -6.76 -20.29 -11.04
N ASP A 292 -7.36 -21.24 -10.31
CA ASP A 292 -8.80 -21.48 -10.31
C ASP A 292 -9.61 -20.41 -9.56
N ALA A 293 -8.94 -19.58 -8.74
CA ALA A 293 -9.56 -18.50 -7.98
C ALA A 293 -9.44 -17.13 -8.68
N ILE A 294 -8.79 -17.04 -9.84
CA ILE A 294 -8.57 -15.78 -10.56
C ILE A 294 -9.89 -15.13 -10.96
N GLU A 295 -10.87 -15.90 -11.43
CA GLU A 295 -12.16 -15.35 -11.88
C GLU A 295 -13.00 -14.83 -10.69
N PHE A 296 -12.97 -15.55 -9.56
CA PHE A 296 -13.60 -15.06 -8.34
C PHE A 296 -12.91 -13.78 -7.84
N PHE A 297 -11.57 -13.74 -7.87
CA PHE A 297 -10.83 -12.52 -7.54
C PHE A 297 -11.19 -11.36 -8.47
N ARG A 298 -11.32 -11.62 -9.77
CA ARG A 298 -11.71 -10.63 -10.77
C ARG A 298 -13.08 -10.02 -10.43
N GLN A 299 -14.05 -10.85 -10.04
CA GLN A 299 -15.40 -10.40 -9.66
C GLN A 299 -15.39 -9.53 -8.39
N GLU A 300 -14.62 -9.92 -7.37
CA GLU A 300 -14.47 -9.13 -6.13
C GLU A 300 -13.81 -7.77 -6.41
N VAL A 301 -12.79 -7.74 -7.28
CA VAL A 301 -12.12 -6.50 -7.70
C VAL A 301 -13.07 -5.60 -8.49
N GLU A 302 -13.85 -6.16 -9.42
CA GLU A 302 -14.83 -5.41 -10.22
C GLU A 302 -15.88 -4.77 -9.32
N ALA A 303 -16.42 -5.54 -8.36
CA ALA A 303 -17.42 -5.06 -7.42
C ALA A 303 -16.86 -3.92 -6.56
N TRP A 304 -15.66 -4.09 -6.00
CA TRP A 304 -15.03 -3.06 -5.17
C TRP A 304 -14.68 -1.81 -5.98
N PHE A 305 -14.12 -1.96 -7.18
CA PHE A 305 -13.78 -0.82 -8.03
C PHE A 305 -15.00 0.06 -8.39
N ALA A 306 -16.18 -0.55 -8.50
CA ALA A 306 -17.43 0.17 -8.76
C ALA A 306 -18.01 0.90 -7.53
N MET A 307 -17.48 0.65 -6.33
CA MET A 307 -17.96 1.31 -5.10
C MET A 307 -17.36 2.70 -4.93
N ASP A 308 -18.20 3.64 -4.50
CA ASP A 308 -17.77 4.97 -4.09
C ASP A 308 -18.51 5.39 -2.81
N HIS A 309 -17.83 5.29 -1.68
CA HIS A 309 -18.39 5.64 -0.38
C HIS A 309 -17.30 6.17 0.55
N SER A 310 -17.62 7.20 1.34
CA SER A 310 -16.64 7.88 2.19
C SER A 310 -16.06 6.98 3.28
N LYS A 311 -16.77 5.91 3.67
CA LYS A 311 -16.38 4.92 4.70
C LYS A 311 -15.91 3.57 4.16
N VAL A 312 -15.66 3.47 2.86
CA VAL A 312 -15.08 2.28 2.21
C VAL A 312 -13.78 2.68 1.54
N LEU A 313 -12.72 1.89 1.72
CA LEU A 313 -11.40 2.20 1.17
C LEU A 313 -11.44 2.14 -0.36
N LYS A 314 -11.04 3.22 -1.03
CA LYS A 314 -11.03 3.33 -2.47
C LYS A 314 -9.99 2.39 -3.08
N LEU A 315 -10.46 1.52 -3.98
CA LEU A 315 -9.63 0.70 -4.85
C LEU A 315 -9.39 1.47 -6.15
N TYR A 316 -8.14 1.81 -6.43
CA TYR A 316 -7.75 2.41 -7.71
C TYR A 316 -7.66 1.38 -8.83
N GLY A 317 -7.34 0.13 -8.50
CA GLY A 317 -7.28 -0.94 -9.49
C GLY A 317 -6.47 -2.15 -9.05
N ALA A 318 -6.21 -3.05 -9.98
CA ALA A 318 -5.54 -4.32 -9.69
C ALA A 318 -4.72 -4.89 -10.85
N SER A 319 -3.71 -5.70 -10.52
CA SER A 319 -3.00 -6.60 -11.43
C SER A 319 -3.39 -8.05 -11.13
N HIS A 320 -4.53 -8.52 -11.67
CA HIS A 320 -5.06 -9.84 -11.32
C HIS A 320 -4.30 -11.03 -11.94
N CYS A 321 -3.72 -10.86 -13.13
CA CYS A 321 -2.95 -11.92 -13.78
C CYS A 321 -1.50 -12.00 -13.32
N SER A 322 -1.00 -10.98 -12.59
CA SER A 322 0.39 -11.01 -12.14
C SER A 322 0.55 -12.02 -11.00
N ARG A 323 1.77 -12.54 -10.85
CA ARG A 323 2.14 -13.32 -9.66
C ARG A 323 3.27 -12.66 -8.85
N PRO A 324 3.00 -12.26 -7.58
CA PRO A 324 1.68 -12.24 -6.91
C PRO A 324 0.70 -11.27 -7.58
N ALA A 325 -0.60 -11.45 -7.32
CA ALA A 325 -1.63 -10.50 -7.72
C ALA A 325 -1.50 -9.23 -6.88
N LEU A 326 -1.81 -8.08 -7.48
CA LEU A 326 -1.67 -6.77 -6.85
C LEU A 326 -3.02 -6.06 -6.75
N LEU A 327 -3.30 -5.45 -5.61
CA LEU A 327 -4.39 -4.49 -5.42
C LEU A 327 -3.80 -3.12 -5.08
N VAL A 328 -4.40 -2.04 -5.59
CA VAL A 328 -3.91 -0.67 -5.44
C VAL A 328 -4.97 0.17 -4.78
N PHE A 329 -4.69 0.66 -3.57
CA PHE A 329 -5.64 1.42 -2.76
C PHE A 329 -5.16 2.84 -2.51
N GLU A 330 -6.09 3.71 -2.11
CA GLU A 330 -5.72 4.95 -1.41
C GLU A 330 -4.92 4.66 -0.12
N ASP A 331 -4.07 5.61 0.28
CA ASP A 331 -3.25 5.47 1.49
C ASP A 331 -4.01 5.98 2.73
N ALA A 332 -4.50 5.05 3.56
CA ALA A 332 -5.00 5.35 4.90
C ALA A 332 -3.83 5.49 5.88
N THR A 333 -3.23 6.68 5.89
CA THR A 333 -1.90 6.91 6.49
C THR A 333 -1.81 6.61 7.98
N ASN A 334 -2.92 6.73 8.71
CA ASN A 334 -2.98 6.56 10.17
C ASN A 334 -3.12 5.07 10.58
N GLY A 335 -3.16 4.14 9.62
CA GLY A 335 -3.18 2.71 9.88
C GLY A 335 -4.53 2.22 10.43
N SER A 336 -4.52 1.12 11.19
CA SER A 336 -5.75 0.56 11.77
C SER A 336 -6.29 1.43 12.90
N LEU A 337 -7.62 1.42 13.08
CA LEU A 337 -8.34 2.15 14.11
C LEU A 337 -7.79 1.87 15.51
N LEU A 338 -7.50 0.61 15.80
CA LEU A 338 -6.91 0.21 17.07
C LEU A 338 -5.54 0.86 17.31
N ASN A 339 -4.66 0.85 16.31
CA ASN A 339 -3.35 1.47 16.41
C ASN A 339 -3.47 2.99 16.55
N TYR A 340 -4.38 3.59 15.80
CA TYR A 340 -4.67 5.02 15.86
C TYR A 340 -5.11 5.44 17.26
N LEU A 341 -6.14 4.80 17.81
CA LEU A 341 -6.63 5.05 19.17
C LEU A 341 -5.56 4.78 20.23
N THR A 342 -4.76 3.73 20.09
CA THR A 342 -3.66 3.41 21.01
C THR A 342 -2.55 4.46 20.99
N CYS A 343 -2.17 4.95 19.81
CA CYS A 343 -1.19 6.04 19.68
C CYS A 343 -1.71 7.34 20.29
N LEU A 344 -2.99 7.67 20.08
CA LEU A 344 -3.63 8.83 20.69
C LEU A 344 -3.60 8.77 22.22
N ARG A 345 -3.95 7.60 22.80
CA ARG A 345 -3.84 7.35 24.25
C ARG A 345 -2.42 7.65 24.78
N LYS A 346 -1.39 7.15 24.08
CA LYS A 346 0.03 7.36 24.46
C LYS A 346 0.45 8.83 24.37
N LEU A 347 0.08 9.52 23.30
CA LEU A 347 0.42 10.92 23.09
C LEU A 347 -0.19 11.82 24.17
N GLN A 348 -1.45 11.58 24.55
CA GLN A 348 -2.09 12.32 25.63
C GLN A 348 -1.41 12.04 26.99
N ALA A 349 -1.12 10.77 27.31
CA ALA A 349 -0.40 10.41 28.53
C ALA A 349 1.01 11.04 28.63
N GLU A 350 1.70 11.21 27.49
CA GLU A 350 3.00 11.92 27.43
C GLU A 350 2.83 13.43 27.62
N LYS A 351 1.82 14.08 27.01
CA LYS A 351 1.53 15.52 27.22
C LYS A 351 1.26 15.85 28.68
N HIS A 352 0.55 14.99 29.41
CA HIS A 352 0.30 15.17 30.84
C HIS A 352 1.59 15.17 31.68
N LYS A 353 2.62 14.40 31.27
CA LYS A 353 3.91 14.36 31.96
C LYS A 353 4.74 15.62 31.73
N GLU A 354 4.59 16.28 30.58
CA GLU A 354 5.42 17.42 30.18
C GLU A 354 4.77 18.80 30.48
N ARG A 355 3.53 18.85 31.00
CA ARG A 355 2.77 20.11 31.27
C ARG A 355 2.75 21.09 30.08
N GLN A 356 2.90 20.60 28.86
CA GLN A 356 2.86 21.43 27.66
C GLN A 356 1.44 21.48 27.10
N GLN A 357 0.81 22.66 27.21
CA GLN A 357 -0.38 23.01 26.45
C GLN A 357 0.04 23.31 25.01
N THR A 358 0.08 22.29 24.16
CA THR A 358 0.04 22.50 22.71
C THR A 358 -1.39 22.32 22.26
N GLU A 359 -1.99 23.42 21.77
CA GLU A 359 -3.27 23.44 21.05
C GLU A 359 -3.13 22.63 19.74
N GLN A 360 -3.22 21.31 19.85
CA GLN A 360 -3.59 20.51 18.70
C GLN A 360 -5.10 20.54 18.59
N HIS A 361 -5.59 21.05 17.46
CA HIS A 361 -7.00 20.98 17.09
C HIS A 361 -7.38 19.49 16.98
N TRP A 362 -7.99 18.98 18.05
CA TRP A 362 -8.52 17.63 18.14
C TRP A 362 -10.03 17.73 17.94
N PRO A 363 -10.62 17.05 16.93
CA PRO A 363 -12.03 17.25 16.59
C PRO A 363 -13.00 16.58 17.57
N TYR A 364 -12.49 15.76 18.50
CA TYR A 364 -13.29 15.05 19.48
C TYR A 364 -13.14 15.66 20.87
N ARG A 365 -14.20 15.59 21.67
CA ARG A 365 -14.20 16.17 23.02
C ARG A 365 -13.32 15.39 24.01
N ASN A 366 -13.37 14.05 23.92
CA ASN A 366 -12.59 13.14 24.74
C ASN A 366 -12.33 11.81 24.00
N GLN A 367 -11.51 10.93 24.58
CA GLN A 367 -11.17 9.63 23.97
C GLN A 367 -12.39 8.74 23.71
N TRP A 368 -13.35 8.72 24.63
CA TRP A 368 -14.58 7.91 24.48
C TRP A 368 -15.45 8.42 23.33
N HIS A 369 -15.58 9.74 23.21
CA HIS A 369 -16.29 10.38 22.12
C HIS A 369 -15.64 10.05 20.77
N ALA A 370 -14.30 10.10 20.69
CA ALA A 370 -13.56 9.69 19.50
C ALA A 370 -13.81 8.22 19.13
N LEU A 371 -13.75 7.32 20.12
CA LEU A 371 -13.98 5.89 19.93
C LEU A 371 -15.35 5.63 19.29
N TRP A 372 -16.43 6.17 19.87
CA TRP A 372 -17.79 5.92 19.36
C TRP A 372 -18.04 6.62 18.03
N CYS A 373 -17.50 7.82 17.80
CA CYS A 373 -17.58 8.46 16.48
C CYS A 373 -16.94 7.58 15.39
N LEU A 374 -15.73 7.07 15.63
CA LEU A 374 -15.02 6.26 14.65
C LEU A 374 -15.69 4.88 14.42
N PHE A 375 -16.25 4.26 15.47
CA PHE A 375 -17.05 3.04 15.30
C PHE A 375 -18.36 3.29 14.56
N LEU A 376 -19.02 4.43 14.76
CA LEU A 376 -20.20 4.82 13.97
C LEU A 376 -19.84 4.98 12.50
N GLU A 377 -18.72 5.62 12.17
CA GLU A 377 -18.23 5.69 10.79
C GLU A 377 -17.94 4.29 10.19
N ALA A 378 -17.38 3.37 10.98
CA ALA A 378 -17.22 1.98 10.56
C ALA A 378 -18.57 1.30 10.30
N ALA A 379 -19.57 1.54 11.16
CA ALA A 379 -20.92 1.00 11.03
C ALA A 379 -21.66 1.56 9.81
N GLU A 380 -21.43 2.83 9.46
CA GLU A 380 -21.92 3.44 8.20
C GLU A 380 -21.33 2.74 6.98
N GLY A 381 -20.01 2.48 6.98
CA GLY A 381 -19.37 1.69 5.93
C GLY A 381 -19.96 0.28 5.83
N LEU A 382 -20.19 -0.38 6.97
CA LEU A 382 -20.77 -1.72 7.00
C LEU A 382 -22.22 -1.72 6.49
N LYS A 383 -22.99 -0.68 6.84
CA LYS A 383 -24.36 -0.49 6.36
C LYS A 383 -24.40 -0.32 4.84
N TYR A 384 -23.49 0.48 4.27
CA TYR A 384 -23.36 0.62 2.82
C TYR A 384 -23.07 -0.72 2.13
N LEU A 385 -22.18 -1.55 2.70
CA LEU A 385 -21.93 -2.90 2.17
C LEU A 385 -23.18 -3.79 2.25
N HIS A 386 -23.83 -3.86 3.42
CA HIS A 386 -24.96 -4.77 3.67
C HIS A 386 -26.24 -4.36 2.95
N VAL A 387 -26.58 -3.07 2.99
CA VAL A 387 -27.87 -2.55 2.53
C VAL A 387 -27.81 -2.21 1.05
N ASP A 388 -26.82 -1.44 0.64
CA ASP A 388 -26.79 -0.85 -0.71
C ASP A 388 -26.19 -1.83 -1.72
N ASN A 389 -25.18 -2.60 -1.29
CA ASN A 389 -24.44 -3.53 -2.15
C ASN A 389 -24.80 -5.01 -1.93
N LYS A 390 -25.57 -5.34 -0.88
CA LYS A 390 -25.90 -6.72 -0.47
C LYS A 390 -24.66 -7.60 -0.29
N LEU A 391 -23.56 -7.00 0.17
CA LEU A 391 -22.27 -7.63 0.30
C LEU A 391 -21.92 -7.86 1.78
N VAL A 392 -21.53 -9.10 2.11
CA VAL A 392 -21.01 -9.46 3.43
C VAL A 392 -19.51 -9.17 3.44
N HIS A 393 -19.03 -8.46 4.44
CA HIS A 393 -17.61 -8.15 4.59
C HIS A 393 -16.78 -9.44 4.74
N GLY A 394 -17.18 -10.33 5.65
CA GLY A 394 -16.69 -11.72 5.77
C GLY A 394 -15.25 -11.89 6.28
N ASN A 395 -14.61 -10.78 6.64
CA ASN A 395 -13.23 -10.68 7.13
C ASN A 395 -13.05 -9.42 8.02
N LEU A 396 -14.09 -9.06 8.76
CA LEU A 396 -14.04 -7.86 9.59
C LEU A 396 -13.18 -8.14 10.83
N LYS A 397 -12.20 -7.27 11.06
CA LYS A 397 -11.30 -7.27 12.21
C LYS A 397 -10.72 -5.89 12.42
N SER A 398 -10.17 -5.61 13.59
CA SER A 398 -9.63 -4.28 13.92
C SER A 398 -8.56 -3.79 12.94
N ASP A 399 -7.75 -4.70 12.37
CA ASP A 399 -6.77 -4.37 11.32
C ASP A 399 -7.39 -3.86 10.01
N ASN A 400 -8.64 -4.24 9.74
CA ASN A 400 -9.35 -3.96 8.49
C ASN A 400 -10.29 -2.74 8.60
N ILE A 401 -10.25 -2.06 9.75
CA ILE A 401 -10.88 -0.75 9.96
C ILE A 401 -9.74 0.27 9.95
N LEU A 402 -9.54 0.97 8.84
CA LEU A 402 -8.42 1.89 8.66
C LEU A 402 -8.83 3.33 8.96
N VAL A 403 -7.86 4.16 9.33
CA VAL A 403 -8.03 5.59 9.56
C VAL A 403 -7.21 6.36 8.52
N THR A 404 -7.87 7.27 7.81
CA THR A 404 -7.29 8.14 6.80
C THR A 404 -6.51 9.29 7.43
N SER A 405 -5.74 10.02 6.62
CA SER A 405 -4.90 11.14 7.09
C SER A 405 -5.65 12.26 7.80
N ASP A 406 -6.90 12.49 7.40
CA ASP A 406 -7.87 13.44 7.94
C ASP A 406 -8.65 12.88 9.15
N GLY A 407 -8.37 11.64 9.58
CA GLY A 407 -8.91 11.09 10.81
C GLY A 407 -10.28 10.42 10.68
N HIS A 408 -10.69 10.07 9.46
CA HIS A 408 -11.93 9.33 9.19
C HIS A 408 -11.68 7.84 8.99
N VAL A 409 -12.71 7.02 9.25
CA VAL A 409 -12.65 5.58 9.10
C VAL A 409 -13.00 5.14 7.69
N LYS A 410 -12.28 4.12 7.20
CA LYS A 410 -12.61 3.37 5.99
C LYS A 410 -12.45 1.86 6.21
N LEU A 411 -13.48 1.09 5.84
CA LEU A 411 -13.43 -0.37 5.82
C LEU A 411 -12.61 -0.88 4.63
N THR A 412 -11.88 -1.97 4.82
CA THR A 412 -11.08 -2.62 3.77
C THR A 412 -11.14 -4.15 3.88
N ASP A 413 -10.55 -4.83 2.90
CA ASP A 413 -10.44 -6.28 2.79
C ASP A 413 -11.77 -7.07 2.82
N PHE A 414 -12.88 -6.44 2.47
CA PHE A 414 -14.14 -7.15 2.26
C PHE A 414 -14.04 -8.08 1.04
N GLY A 415 -14.68 -9.24 1.10
CA GLY A 415 -14.63 -10.27 0.05
C GLY A 415 -13.31 -11.06 -0.03
N LEU A 416 -12.18 -10.44 0.33
CA LEU A 416 -10.84 -11.07 0.28
C LEU A 416 -10.66 -12.23 1.25
N GLY A 417 -11.43 -12.30 2.34
CA GLY A 417 -11.37 -13.42 3.28
C GLY A 417 -11.79 -14.74 2.64
N MET A 418 -12.84 -14.74 1.84
CA MET A 418 -13.30 -15.97 1.16
C MET A 418 -12.30 -16.43 0.10
N LEU A 419 -11.68 -15.48 -0.62
CA LEU A 419 -10.58 -15.75 -1.54
C LEU A 419 -9.39 -16.42 -0.84
N ALA A 420 -8.99 -15.90 0.32
CA ALA A 420 -7.88 -16.46 1.09
C ALA A 420 -8.16 -17.90 1.53
N LEU A 421 -9.37 -18.19 2.02
CA LEU A 421 -9.74 -19.54 2.43
C LEU A 421 -9.81 -20.53 1.26
N GLN A 422 -10.35 -20.10 0.12
CA GLN A 422 -10.34 -20.94 -1.09
C GLN A 422 -8.90 -21.24 -1.54
N ASN A 423 -8.01 -20.26 -1.52
CA ASN A 423 -6.60 -20.47 -1.85
C ASN A 423 -5.91 -21.44 -0.88
N GLN A 424 -6.15 -21.31 0.44
CA GLN A 424 -5.60 -22.22 1.44
C GLN A 424 -6.12 -23.66 1.28
N ALA A 425 -7.43 -23.81 1.03
CA ALA A 425 -8.05 -25.10 0.79
C ALA A 425 -7.39 -25.87 -0.37
N VAL A 426 -6.93 -25.13 -1.39
CA VAL A 426 -6.24 -25.69 -2.55
C VAL A 426 -4.75 -25.97 -2.29
N GLN A 427 -4.07 -25.17 -1.49
CA GLN A 427 -2.61 -25.25 -1.32
C GLN A 427 -2.15 -26.25 -0.25
N ASP A 428 -2.73 -26.22 0.94
CA ASP A 428 -2.09 -26.83 2.11
C ASP A 428 -2.91 -27.96 2.75
N GLU A 429 -4.13 -28.23 2.26
CA GLU A 429 -5.15 -29.08 2.94
C GLU A 429 -5.40 -28.68 4.41
N LYS A 430 -4.80 -27.57 4.87
CA LYS A 430 -4.83 -27.02 6.21
C LYS A 430 -5.34 -25.59 6.09
N PHE A 431 -6.48 -25.35 6.71
CA PHE A 431 -7.05 -24.02 6.82
C PHE A 431 -6.29 -23.26 7.92
N HIS A 432 -5.68 -22.13 7.58
CA HIS A 432 -5.13 -21.18 8.54
C HIS A 432 -6.18 -20.08 8.76
N GLU A 433 -6.70 -20.04 9.98
CA GLU A 433 -7.93 -19.35 10.35
C GLU A 433 -7.95 -17.85 10.05
N LEU A 434 -9.09 -17.38 9.54
CA LEU A 434 -9.51 -15.98 9.68
C LEU A 434 -10.23 -15.87 11.03
N GLY A 435 -9.44 -15.72 12.11
CA GLY A 435 -9.86 -15.97 13.50
C GLY A 435 -11.08 -15.20 14.02
N TRP A 436 -11.51 -14.14 13.37
CA TRP A 436 -12.57 -13.26 13.87
C TRP A 436 -13.95 -13.66 13.36
N ARG A 437 -14.27 -14.95 13.42
CA ARG A 437 -15.50 -15.54 12.87
C ARG A 437 -16.46 -15.99 13.96
N ALA A 438 -17.75 -15.82 13.68
CA ALA A 438 -18.82 -16.25 14.57
C ALA A 438 -18.79 -17.77 14.88
N PRO A 439 -19.23 -18.22 16.07
CA PRO A 439 -19.16 -19.63 16.48
C PRO A 439 -19.83 -20.60 15.50
N ASN A 440 -20.95 -20.18 14.91
CA ASN A 440 -21.69 -20.94 13.89
C ASN A 440 -20.91 -21.09 12.55
N CYS A 441 -19.79 -20.38 12.34
CA CYS A 441 -18.86 -20.67 11.24
C CYS A 441 -18.11 -22.00 11.41
N TRP A 442 -18.05 -22.55 12.62
CA TRP A 442 -17.18 -23.67 12.98
C TRP A 442 -17.91 -25.01 13.13
N GLN A 443 -19.25 -25.00 13.25
CA GLN A 443 -20.04 -26.13 13.75
C GLN A 443 -20.11 -27.36 12.81
N ASP A 444 -19.89 -27.21 11.50
CA ASP A 444 -20.18 -28.28 10.52
C ASP A 444 -18.95 -28.95 9.87
N LYS A 445 -17.71 -28.67 10.32
CA LYS A 445 -16.45 -29.03 9.61
C LYS A 445 -16.36 -28.51 8.16
N LYS A 446 -17.41 -27.89 7.63
CA LYS A 446 -17.45 -27.15 6.36
C LYS A 446 -16.97 -25.73 6.62
N LEU A 447 -15.66 -25.55 6.69
CA LEU A 447 -14.97 -24.25 6.79
C LEU A 447 -15.29 -23.27 5.64
N LEU A 448 -16.13 -23.70 4.69
CA LEU A 448 -16.52 -23.01 3.47
C LEU A 448 -17.98 -22.52 3.46
N ARG A 449 -18.71 -22.53 4.57
CA ARG A 449 -20.01 -21.84 4.57
C ARG A 449 -19.78 -20.37 4.27
N ARG A 450 -20.62 -19.80 3.40
CA ARG A 450 -20.55 -18.36 3.12
C ARG A 450 -20.94 -17.59 4.40
N PRO A 451 -20.16 -16.56 4.80
CA PRO A 451 -20.54 -15.71 5.90
C PRO A 451 -21.83 -14.97 5.54
N THR A 452 -22.56 -14.56 6.58
CA THR A 452 -23.83 -13.84 6.52
C THR A 452 -23.66 -12.44 7.12
N PHE A 453 -24.62 -11.55 6.91
CA PHE A 453 -24.61 -10.23 7.55
C PHE A 453 -24.50 -10.31 9.08
N GLN A 454 -25.13 -11.33 9.69
CA GLN A 454 -25.05 -11.54 11.13
C GLN A 454 -23.66 -12.02 11.60
N ASP A 455 -22.87 -12.65 10.73
CA ASP A 455 -21.48 -12.98 11.07
C ASP A 455 -20.61 -11.73 11.09
N ASP A 456 -20.88 -10.74 10.24
CA ASP A 456 -20.20 -9.44 10.30
C ASP A 456 -20.56 -8.68 11.58
N ILE A 457 -21.81 -8.77 12.07
CA ILE A 457 -22.20 -8.16 13.35
C ILE A 457 -21.36 -8.74 14.50
N TYR A 458 -21.22 -10.06 14.55
CA TYR A 458 -20.37 -10.73 15.54
C TYR A 458 -18.91 -10.26 15.43
N SER A 459 -18.33 -10.27 14.22
CA SER A 459 -16.97 -9.81 13.97
C SER A 459 -16.79 -8.32 14.33
N PHE A 460 -17.80 -7.49 14.12
CA PHE A 460 -17.80 -6.08 14.50
C PHE A 460 -17.83 -5.92 16.03
N GLY A 461 -18.56 -6.78 16.74
CA GLY A 461 -18.58 -6.84 18.20
C GLY A 461 -17.20 -7.20 18.77
N LEU A 462 -16.48 -8.13 18.12
CA LEU A 462 -15.09 -8.42 18.45
C LEU A 462 -14.15 -7.22 18.21
N CYS A 463 -14.41 -6.38 17.19
CA CYS A 463 -13.64 -5.14 16.97
C CYS A 463 -13.84 -4.14 18.09
N VAL A 464 -15.09 -3.97 18.56
CA VAL A 464 -15.41 -3.13 19.71
C VAL A 464 -14.68 -3.67 20.95
N LEU A 465 -14.79 -4.98 21.21
CA LEU A 465 -14.13 -5.64 22.34
C LEU A 465 -12.60 -5.45 22.33
N ASP A 466 -11.95 -5.55 21.17
CA ASP A 466 -10.48 -5.39 21.02
C ASP A 466 -9.98 -4.00 21.38
N VAL A 467 -10.81 -2.97 21.19
CA VAL A 467 -10.49 -1.60 21.59
C VAL A 467 -10.80 -1.34 23.07
N LEU A 468 -11.88 -1.95 23.59
CA LEU A 468 -12.32 -1.83 24.98
C LEU A 468 -11.45 -2.60 25.98
N VAL A 469 -10.87 -3.72 25.55
CA VAL A 469 -10.06 -4.62 26.39
C VAL A 469 -8.69 -4.85 25.74
N PRO A 470 -7.78 -3.86 25.79
CA PRO A 470 -6.46 -3.94 25.15
C PRO A 470 -5.58 -5.09 25.67
N GLU A 471 -5.88 -5.62 26.86
CA GLU A 471 -5.18 -6.75 27.48
C GLU A 471 -5.25 -8.02 26.63
N PHE A 472 -6.31 -8.20 25.84
CA PHE A 472 -6.47 -9.32 24.90
C PHE A 472 -6.07 -8.98 23.46
N SER A 473 -5.48 -7.80 23.25
CA SER A 473 -5.13 -7.31 21.93
C SER A 473 -3.98 -8.09 21.28
N SER A 474 -4.11 -8.33 19.99
CA SER A 474 -3.10 -8.97 19.13
C SER A 474 -1.74 -8.24 19.12
N ILE A 475 -1.69 -6.99 19.60
CA ILE A 475 -0.53 -6.09 19.62
C ILE A 475 0.59 -6.55 20.59
N VAL A 476 0.31 -7.40 21.58
CA VAL A 476 1.36 -7.89 22.51
C VAL A 476 2.19 -9.00 21.85
N LEU A 477 3.12 -8.66 20.95
CA LEU A 477 4.13 -9.58 20.44
C LEU A 477 5.30 -9.67 21.43
N HIS A 478 5.10 -10.39 22.53
CA HIS A 478 6.19 -10.94 23.32
C HIS A 478 6.01 -12.45 23.44
N THR A 479 6.97 -13.15 22.82
CA THR A 479 7.26 -14.59 22.84
C THR A 479 6.84 -15.30 24.15
N SER A 480 6.08 -16.40 23.99
CA SER A 480 5.55 -17.43 24.93
C SER A 480 6.38 -17.74 26.20
N PRO A 481 5.81 -18.34 27.29
CA PRO A 481 4.74 -19.37 27.33
C PRO A 481 3.76 -19.32 28.53
N ASN A 482 2.47 -19.09 28.24
CA ASN A 482 1.26 -19.56 28.95
C ASN A 482 0.11 -18.77 28.31
N VAL A 483 -0.38 -19.25 27.17
CA VAL A 483 -1.09 -18.41 26.19
C VAL A 483 -2.54 -18.21 26.64
N SER A 484 -2.85 -17.06 27.24
CA SER A 484 -4.21 -16.53 27.26
C SER A 484 -4.71 -16.42 25.83
N LYS A 485 -5.94 -16.89 25.56
CA LYS A 485 -6.57 -16.75 24.24
C LYS A 485 -6.73 -15.26 23.90
N ARG A 486 -6.34 -14.88 22.69
CA ARG A 486 -6.53 -13.53 22.15
C ARG A 486 -7.87 -13.42 21.45
N ILE A 487 -8.32 -12.18 21.22
CA ILE A 487 -9.54 -11.94 20.45
C ILE A 487 -9.39 -12.53 19.05
N GLY A 488 -10.29 -13.45 18.73
CA GLY A 488 -10.30 -14.19 17.47
C GLY A 488 -9.45 -15.46 17.45
N ASP A 489 -8.89 -15.91 18.57
CA ASP A 489 -8.31 -17.26 18.64
C ASP A 489 -9.41 -18.33 18.72
N GLU A 490 -9.12 -19.55 18.25
CA GLU A 490 -10.06 -20.68 18.34
C GLU A 490 -10.52 -20.90 19.79
N GLY A 491 -11.84 -20.95 19.96
CA GLY A 491 -12.48 -21.14 21.26
C GLY A 491 -12.34 -19.94 22.21
N PHE A 492 -11.95 -18.75 21.73
CA PHE A 492 -12.16 -17.51 22.49
C PHE A 492 -13.66 -17.26 22.62
N ASP A 493 -14.12 -17.01 23.85
CA ASP A 493 -15.53 -16.71 24.13
C ASP A 493 -15.67 -15.25 24.58
N PRO A 494 -16.21 -14.34 23.72
CA PRO A 494 -16.42 -12.95 24.08
C PRO A 494 -17.50 -12.75 25.16
N LEU A 495 -18.31 -13.79 25.45
CA LEU A 495 -19.40 -13.74 26.43
C LEU A 495 -19.01 -14.38 27.76
N ALA A 496 -17.76 -14.82 27.93
CA ALA A 496 -17.29 -15.33 29.21
C ALA A 496 -17.33 -14.24 30.30
N ASP A 497 -17.73 -14.62 31.52
CA ASP A 497 -17.94 -13.68 32.64
C ASP A 497 -16.67 -12.88 32.97
N ASP A 498 -15.50 -13.50 32.88
CA ASP A 498 -14.20 -12.88 33.13
C ASP A 498 -13.82 -11.86 32.04
N VAL A 499 -14.16 -12.13 30.78
CA VAL A 499 -13.98 -11.18 29.66
C VAL A 499 -14.91 -9.98 29.82
N LEU A 500 -16.20 -10.23 30.06
CA LEU A 500 -17.20 -9.17 30.20
C LEU A 500 -16.99 -8.30 31.45
N ALA A 501 -16.42 -8.87 32.52
CA ALA A 501 -16.07 -8.14 33.73
C ALA A 501 -15.01 -7.04 33.51
N LEU A 502 -14.21 -7.15 32.44
CA LEU A 502 -13.21 -6.13 32.08
C LEU A 502 -13.85 -4.86 31.48
N ILE A 503 -15.06 -4.97 30.93
CA ILE A 503 -15.82 -3.83 30.42
C ILE A 503 -16.56 -3.19 31.60
N ARG A 504 -16.04 -2.06 32.10
CA ARG A 504 -16.59 -1.39 33.30
C ARG A 504 -17.99 -0.82 33.09
N ASP A 505 -18.23 -0.24 31.92
CA ASP A 505 -19.52 0.39 31.60
C ASP A 505 -20.56 -0.66 31.18
N GLU A 506 -21.74 -0.61 31.81
CA GLU A 506 -22.80 -1.60 31.58
C GLU A 506 -23.40 -1.50 30.17
N SER A 507 -23.57 -0.29 29.64
CA SER A 507 -24.10 -0.08 28.28
C SER A 507 -23.14 -0.62 27.23
N GLN A 508 -21.83 -0.40 27.40
CA GLN A 508 -20.80 -0.99 26.52
C GLN A 508 -20.80 -2.51 26.59
N ARG A 509 -20.94 -3.08 27.80
CA ARG A 509 -21.02 -4.53 28.00
C ARG A 509 -22.25 -5.12 27.34
N ASN A 510 -23.41 -4.47 27.46
CA ASN A 510 -24.65 -4.91 26.85
C ASN A 510 -24.59 -4.84 25.31
N LEU A 511 -23.94 -3.83 24.74
CA LEU A 511 -23.68 -3.76 23.31
C LEU A 511 -22.84 -4.95 22.81
N VAL A 512 -21.70 -5.22 23.46
CA VAL A 512 -20.84 -6.36 23.08
C VAL A 512 -21.60 -7.68 23.22
N LYS A 513 -22.33 -7.88 24.32
CA LYS A 513 -23.18 -9.07 24.51
C LYS A 513 -24.16 -9.27 23.36
N GLY A 514 -24.95 -8.24 23.06
CA GLY A 514 -25.96 -8.32 22.01
C GLY A 514 -25.38 -8.53 20.61
N MET A 515 -24.17 -8.04 20.32
CA MET A 515 -23.49 -8.29 19.03
C MET A 515 -22.90 -9.70 18.94
N CYS A 516 -22.42 -10.23 20.06
CA CYS A 516 -21.65 -11.48 20.12
C CYS A 516 -22.47 -12.71 20.52
N GLU A 517 -23.80 -12.65 20.47
CA GLU A 517 -24.67 -13.80 20.72
C GLU A 517 -24.31 -15.01 19.83
N VAL A 518 -24.35 -16.21 20.42
CA VAL A 518 -23.92 -17.44 19.71
C VAL A 518 -24.81 -17.70 18.51
N LYS A 519 -26.12 -17.54 18.68
CA LYS A 519 -27.13 -17.72 17.64
C LYS A 519 -27.29 -16.46 16.80
N PRO A 520 -27.18 -16.53 15.46
CA PRO A 520 -27.33 -15.36 14.58
C PRO A 520 -28.66 -14.60 14.74
N GLU A 521 -29.74 -15.30 15.07
CA GLU A 521 -31.08 -14.74 15.26
C GLU A 521 -31.24 -13.92 16.54
N ASP A 522 -30.41 -14.18 17.55
CA ASP A 522 -30.44 -13.47 18.83
C ASP A 522 -29.51 -12.24 18.84
N ARG A 523 -28.66 -12.10 17.81
CA ARG A 523 -27.75 -10.95 17.65
C ARG A 523 -28.52 -9.68 17.32
N LEU A 524 -28.01 -8.55 17.81
CA LEU A 524 -28.48 -7.22 17.42
C LEU A 524 -28.43 -7.04 15.90
N THR A 525 -29.46 -6.40 15.36
CA THR A 525 -29.40 -5.91 13.97
C THR A 525 -28.42 -4.75 13.85
N LEU A 526 -27.85 -4.53 12.66
CA LEU A 526 -26.95 -3.38 12.43
C LEU A 526 -27.59 -2.04 12.81
N GLN A 527 -28.90 -1.88 12.59
CA GLN A 527 -29.61 -0.68 12.97
C GLN A 527 -29.65 -0.49 14.50
N GLN A 528 -29.87 -1.55 15.27
CA GLN A 528 -29.83 -1.49 16.73
C GLN A 528 -28.42 -1.22 17.25
N VAL A 529 -27.39 -1.81 16.62
CA VAL A 529 -25.97 -1.52 16.93
C VAL A 529 -25.68 -0.04 16.74
N ILE A 530 -26.08 0.55 15.60
CA ILE A 530 -25.88 1.98 15.32
C ILE A 530 -26.57 2.82 16.39
N SER A 531 -27.84 2.57 16.70
CA SER A 531 -28.58 3.34 17.70
C SER A 531 -27.94 3.27 19.10
N GLN A 532 -27.48 2.10 19.54
CA GLN A 532 -26.77 1.99 20.82
C GLN A 532 -25.40 2.71 20.81
N MET A 533 -24.67 2.66 19.68
CA MET A 533 -23.41 3.42 19.53
C MET A 533 -23.64 4.94 19.52
N GLU A 534 -24.76 5.42 18.96
CA GLU A 534 -25.16 6.84 19.02
C GLU A 534 -25.43 7.29 20.45
N GLU A 535 -26.15 6.48 21.24
CA GLU A 535 -26.37 6.74 22.66
C GLU A 535 -25.04 6.83 23.44
N LEU A 536 -24.12 5.88 23.21
CA LEU A 536 -22.80 5.86 23.83
C LEU A 536 -21.95 7.08 23.42
N ARG A 537 -22.00 7.48 22.14
CA ARG A 537 -21.35 8.70 21.65
C ARG A 537 -21.90 9.93 22.36
N ASP A 538 -23.22 10.05 22.47
CA ASP A 538 -23.87 11.23 23.04
C ASP A 538 -23.62 11.36 24.55
N VAL A 539 -23.57 10.23 25.26
CA VAL A 539 -23.14 10.19 26.67
C VAL A 539 -21.68 10.62 26.79
N ALA A 540 -20.79 10.08 25.96
CA ALA A 540 -19.38 10.46 25.95
C ALA A 540 -19.17 11.94 25.59
N ALA A 541 -19.98 12.50 24.68
CA ALA A 541 -19.96 13.91 24.30
C ALA A 541 -20.38 14.86 25.42
N ARG A 542 -21.13 14.39 26.42
CA ARG A 542 -21.49 15.17 27.62
C ARG A 542 -20.44 15.08 28.72
N GLY A 543 -19.55 14.10 28.64
CA GLY A 543 -18.44 13.95 29.57
C GLY A 543 -17.48 15.15 29.57
N PRO A 544 -16.64 15.27 30.60
CA PRO A 544 -15.58 16.28 30.60
C PRO A 544 -14.72 16.14 29.33
N ALA A 545 -14.26 17.27 28.79
CA ALA A 545 -13.18 17.24 27.81
C ALA A 545 -11.95 16.66 28.52
N ASP A 546 -11.14 15.83 27.82
CA ASP A 546 -10.05 15.03 28.42
C ASP A 546 -9.31 15.80 29.53
N SER A 547 -9.70 15.55 30.79
CA SER A 547 -8.95 15.92 31.97
C SER A 547 -8.02 14.75 32.32
N GLY A 548 -6.97 14.99 33.11
CA GLY A 548 -5.91 14.01 33.39
C GLY A 548 -6.37 12.65 33.97
N ASP A 549 -7.63 12.53 34.36
CA ASP A 549 -8.25 11.32 34.93
C ASP A 549 -9.16 10.57 33.95
N CYS A 550 -9.34 11.06 32.71
CA CYS A 550 -10.24 10.47 31.70
C CYS A 550 -9.50 9.60 30.68
N CYS A 551 -8.47 8.87 31.13
CA CYS A 551 -7.87 7.83 30.28
C CYS A 551 -8.81 6.61 30.22
N ILE A 552 -8.86 5.93 29.08
CA ILE A 552 -9.51 4.61 28.91
C ILE A 552 -8.74 3.49 29.69
N LEU A 553 -8.13 3.80 30.85
CA LEU A 553 -7.42 2.85 31.72
C LEU A 553 -7.70 3.14 33.21
#